data_AF-A0A1X7KMS4-F1
#
_entry.id   AF-A0A1X7KMS4-F1
#
_cell.length_a   1.000
_cell.length_b   1.000
_cell.length_c   1.000
_cell.angle_alpha   90.00
_cell.angle_beta   90.00
_cell.angle_gamma   90.00
#
_symmetry.space_group_name_H-M   'P 1'
#
loop_
_entity.id
_entity.type
_entity.pdbx_description
1 polymer ?
#
loop_
_entity_poly.entity_id
_entity_poly.type
_entity_poly.pdbx_seq_one_letter_code
_entity_poly.pdbx_strand_id
1 'polypeptide(L)'
;MGRLKTLITIILVNLSFSGVSQELVYDVSIEGKAVGNMLATKKVLDSGKVYYSAVMDLEYKLFRPTQLIQLQEAVYQNDTLRQAYFVDKRNGETIEEAKIEQLLGKKYYRTIIDTSKNWYEKPIVKSTVKLYFDQPHKRDSVFSESVHQYFKIAKLPEENRYMMVNSENEKTIWEYDENGTCIQRNFNIGAVNYQVKLRKRE
;
A
#
# COMPACT_ATOMS: atom_id res chain seq x y z
N MET A 1 47.55 -27.01 46.33
CA MET A 1 46.66 -25.82 46.28
C MET A 1 47.01 -25.07 45.00
N GLY A 2 46.15 -24.71 44.07
CA GLY A 2 44.72 -24.90 43.85
C GLY A 2 44.44 -24.77 42.34
N ARG A 3 43.45 -25.49 41.83
CA ARG A 3 43.03 -25.43 40.42
C ARG A 3 42.02 -24.29 40.26
N LEU A 4 42.39 -23.25 39.52
CA LEU A 4 41.50 -22.13 39.19
C LEU A 4 40.54 -22.61 38.08
N LYS A 5 39.27 -22.80 38.43
CA LYS A 5 38.21 -23.15 37.47
C LYS A 5 37.69 -21.86 36.84
N THR A 6 38.06 -21.58 35.59
CA THR A 6 37.50 -20.48 34.82
C THR A 6 36.07 -20.84 34.41
N LEU A 7 35.07 -20.20 35.02
CA LEU A 7 33.66 -20.32 34.66
C LEU A 7 33.40 -19.41 33.45
N ILE A 8 33.05 -19.99 32.30
CA ILE A 8 32.59 -19.23 31.14
C ILE A 8 31.08 -19.05 31.28
N THR A 9 30.65 -17.86 31.68
CA THR A 9 29.24 -17.47 31.69
C THR A 9 28.82 -17.08 30.28
N ILE A 10 28.07 -17.96 29.61
CA ILE A 10 27.40 -17.65 28.34
C ILE A 10 26.17 -16.80 28.67
N ILE A 11 26.23 -15.50 28.39
CA ILE A 11 25.08 -14.61 28.46
C ILE A 11 24.22 -14.88 27.21
N LEU A 12 23.16 -15.67 27.36
CA LEU A 12 22.10 -15.78 26.36
C LEU A 12 21.27 -14.49 26.40
N VAL A 13 21.60 -13.54 25.51
CA VAL A 13 20.72 -12.40 25.23
C VAL A 13 19.53 -12.93 24.42
N ASN A 14 18.40 -13.13 25.09
CA ASN A 14 17.12 -13.36 24.43
C ASN A 14 16.67 -12.06 23.76
N LEU A 15 17.14 -11.83 22.52
CA LEU A 15 16.60 -10.81 21.64
C LEU A 15 15.21 -11.26 21.17
N SER A 16 14.18 -10.85 21.90
CA SER A 16 12.81 -10.92 21.41
C SER A 16 12.70 -9.96 20.21
N PHE A 17 12.71 -10.50 18.99
CA PHE A 17 12.38 -9.75 17.79
C PHE A 17 10.88 -9.40 17.83
N SER A 18 10.54 -8.23 18.38
CA SER A 18 9.23 -7.65 18.16
C SER A 18 9.15 -7.24 16.68
N GLY A 19 8.22 -7.83 15.92
CA GLY A 19 8.01 -7.45 14.52
C GLY A 19 7.81 -5.94 14.38
N VAL A 20 8.59 -5.32 13.49
CA VAL A 20 8.51 -3.87 13.23
C VAL A 20 7.22 -3.58 12.46
N SER A 21 6.38 -2.72 13.03
CA SER A 21 5.16 -2.21 12.40
C SER A 21 5.27 -0.70 12.25
N GLN A 22 4.99 -0.19 11.05
CA GLN A 22 4.91 1.23 10.74
C GLN A 22 3.48 1.57 10.34
N GLU A 23 2.94 2.63 10.92
CA GLU A 23 1.58 3.12 10.66
C GLU A 23 1.63 4.59 10.26
N LEU A 24 0.90 4.91 9.19
CA LEU A 24 0.76 6.23 8.62
C LEU A 24 -0.74 6.56 8.57
N VAL A 25 -1.14 7.62 9.29
CA VAL A 25 -2.53 8.08 9.35
C VAL A 25 -2.67 9.30 8.47
N TYR A 26 -3.65 9.28 7.58
CA TYR A 26 -3.93 10.35 6.63
C TYR A 26 -5.32 10.92 6.87
N ASP A 27 -5.43 12.25 6.75
CA ASP A 27 -6.70 12.94 6.61
C ASP A 27 -7.12 12.93 5.14
N VAL A 28 -8.40 12.64 4.89
CA VAL A 28 -8.94 12.63 3.53
C VAL A 28 -9.93 13.77 3.37
N SER A 29 -9.80 14.51 2.28
CA SER A 29 -10.70 15.58 1.90
C SER A 29 -11.18 15.45 0.46
N ILE A 30 -12.40 15.93 0.22
CA ILE A 30 -13.01 16.07 -1.10
C ILE A 30 -13.31 17.55 -1.31
N GLU A 31 -12.79 18.14 -2.39
CA GLU A 31 -12.96 19.58 -2.68
C GLU A 31 -12.59 20.46 -1.46
N GLY A 32 -11.53 20.07 -0.74
CA GLY A 32 -11.03 20.77 0.45
C GLY A 32 -11.82 20.54 1.75
N LYS A 33 -12.93 19.79 1.73
CA LYS A 33 -13.70 19.44 2.93
C LYS A 33 -13.25 18.10 3.48
N ALA A 34 -12.97 18.02 4.77
CA ALA A 34 -12.65 16.75 5.44
C ALA A 34 -13.83 15.78 5.36
N VAL A 35 -13.55 14.53 4.99
CA VAL A 35 -14.57 13.48 4.79
C VAL A 35 -14.22 12.16 5.45
N GLY A 36 -13.06 12.04 6.08
CA GLY A 36 -12.66 10.80 6.72
C GLY A 36 -11.16 10.68 6.84
N ASN A 37 -10.70 9.44 6.99
CA ASN A 37 -9.29 9.13 7.17
C ASN A 37 -8.88 7.88 6.40
N MET A 38 -7.57 7.70 6.30
CA MET A 38 -6.97 6.47 5.79
C MET A 38 -5.83 6.06 6.70
N LEU A 39 -5.77 4.77 7.03
CA LEU A 39 -4.66 4.14 7.74
C LEU A 39 -3.87 3.28 6.76
N ALA A 40 -2.60 3.60 6.55
CA ALA A 40 -1.67 2.71 5.88
C ALA A 40 -0.76 2.02 6.89
N THR A 41 -0.65 0.70 6.81
CA THR A 41 0.18 -0.13 7.70
C THR A 41 1.20 -0.94 6.90
N LYS A 42 2.45 -0.97 7.38
CA LYS A 42 3.53 -1.86 6.91
C LYS A 42 4.01 -2.69 8.09
N LYS A 43 3.91 -4.01 8.00
CA LYS A 43 4.27 -4.94 9.09
C LYS A 43 5.20 -6.04 8.58
N VAL A 44 6.34 -6.20 9.24
CA VAL A 44 7.21 -7.37 9.05
C VAL A 44 6.66 -8.52 9.90
N LEU A 45 6.35 -9.64 9.27
CA LEU A 45 5.84 -10.85 9.90
C LEU A 45 6.99 -11.81 10.23
N ASP A 46 6.84 -12.61 11.29
CA ASP A 46 7.86 -13.56 11.77
C ASP A 46 8.30 -14.58 10.70
N SER A 47 7.47 -14.81 9.68
CA SER A 47 7.78 -15.65 8.51
C SER A 47 8.73 -15.02 7.48
N GLY A 48 9.26 -13.82 7.73
CA GLY A 48 10.03 -13.03 6.77
C GLY A 48 9.19 -12.40 5.65
N LYS A 49 7.86 -12.48 5.77
CA LYS A 49 6.92 -11.80 4.87
C LYS A 49 6.72 -10.35 5.32
N VAL A 50 6.42 -9.47 4.38
CA VAL A 50 6.04 -8.09 4.66
C VAL A 50 4.61 -7.87 4.21
N TYR A 51 3.75 -7.48 5.14
CA TYR A 51 2.36 -7.13 4.89
C TYR A 51 2.22 -5.62 4.77
N TYR A 52 1.49 -5.18 3.77
CA TYR A 52 1.09 -3.81 3.52
C TYR A 52 -0.43 -3.73 3.50
N SER A 53 -0.98 -2.67 4.07
CA SER A 53 -2.40 -2.36 4.02
C SER A 53 -2.62 -0.86 3.86
N ALA A 54 -3.69 -0.48 3.18
CA ALA A 54 -4.26 0.84 3.21
C ALA A 54 -5.78 0.70 3.33
N VAL A 55 -6.33 1.24 4.41
CA VAL A 55 -7.77 1.23 4.70
C VAL A 55 -8.24 2.68 4.70
N MET A 56 -9.17 3.01 3.82
CA MET A 56 -9.78 4.32 3.73
C MET A 56 -11.26 4.22 4.09
N ASP A 57 -11.71 5.08 5.00
CA ASP A 57 -13.10 5.13 5.46
C ASP A 57 -13.60 6.58 5.41
N LEU A 58 -14.54 6.83 4.51
CA LEU A 58 -15.04 8.16 4.17
C LEU A 58 -16.56 8.22 4.33
N GLU A 59 -17.03 9.35 4.85
CA GLU A 59 -18.43 9.75 4.84
C GLU A 59 -18.56 11.15 4.25
N TYR A 60 -19.37 11.28 3.21
CA TYR A 60 -19.57 12.56 2.55
C TYR A 60 -20.94 12.68 1.91
N LYS A 61 -21.31 13.91 1.56
CA LYS A 61 -22.56 14.22 0.87
C LYS A 61 -22.28 15.14 -0.30
N LEU A 62 -22.30 14.58 -1.51
CA LEU A 62 -22.39 15.38 -2.75
C LEU A 62 -23.86 15.65 -3.06
N PHE A 63 -24.59 14.62 -3.52
CA PHE A 63 -26.04 14.68 -3.77
C PHE A 63 -26.85 13.90 -2.72
N ARG A 64 -26.31 12.77 -2.27
CA ARG A 64 -26.86 11.94 -1.19
C ARG A 64 -25.73 11.56 -0.22
N PRO A 65 -26.04 11.28 1.06
CA PRO A 65 -25.07 10.69 1.98
C PRO A 65 -24.48 9.43 1.36
N THR A 66 -23.15 9.34 1.38
CA THR A 66 -22.39 8.23 0.83
C THR A 66 -21.30 7.86 1.82
N GLN A 67 -21.29 6.58 2.21
CA GLN A 67 -20.17 5.97 2.90
C GLN A 67 -19.32 5.22 1.87
N LEU A 68 -18.01 5.41 1.90
CA LEU A 68 -17.04 4.69 1.07
C LEU A 68 -16.01 4.03 1.98
N ILE A 69 -15.83 2.72 1.82
CA ILE A 69 -14.78 1.96 2.48
C ILE A 69 -13.93 1.29 1.40
N GLN A 70 -12.66 1.63 1.36
CA GLN A 70 -11.69 1.00 0.47
C GLN A 70 -10.65 0.28 1.31
N LEU A 71 -10.40 -1.00 0.99
CA LEU A 71 -9.34 -1.80 1.57
C LEU A 71 -8.42 -2.26 0.45
N GLN A 72 -7.13 -2.07 0.68
CA GLN A 72 -6.08 -2.54 -0.20
C GLN A 72 -4.99 -3.21 0.62
N GLU A 73 -4.71 -4.47 0.32
CA GLU A 73 -3.74 -5.29 1.04
C GLU A 73 -2.76 -5.95 0.08
N ALA A 74 -1.50 -6.10 0.50
CA ALA A 74 -0.51 -6.86 -0.23
C ALA A 74 0.46 -7.56 0.72
N VAL A 75 0.82 -8.80 0.40
CA VAL A 75 1.84 -9.57 1.12
C VAL A 75 2.99 -9.85 0.17
N TYR A 76 4.19 -9.49 0.61
CA TYR A 76 5.43 -9.70 -0.10
C TYR A 76 6.32 -10.70 0.63
N GLN A 77 7.14 -11.41 -0.14
CA GLN A 77 8.24 -12.22 0.38
C GLN A 77 9.40 -12.15 -0.60
N ASN A 78 10.62 -11.87 -0.11
CA ASN A 78 11.79 -11.64 -0.96
C ASN A 78 11.50 -10.62 -2.07
N ASP A 79 10.88 -9.49 -1.69
CA ASP A 79 10.49 -8.38 -2.57
C ASP A 79 9.55 -8.73 -3.73
N THR A 80 8.94 -9.91 -3.71
CA THR A 80 7.96 -10.34 -4.71
C THR A 80 6.59 -10.52 -4.07
N LEU A 81 5.55 -10.02 -4.73
CA LEU A 81 4.17 -10.17 -4.32
C LEU A 81 3.82 -11.66 -4.21
N ARG A 82 3.18 -12.04 -3.12
CA ARG A 82 2.59 -13.36 -2.92
C ARG A 82 1.09 -13.33 -3.07
N GLN A 83 0.46 -12.28 -2.55
CA GLN A 83 -0.96 -12.05 -2.71
C GLN A 83 -1.28 -10.58 -2.53
N ALA A 84 -2.33 -10.11 -3.17
CA ALA A 84 -2.96 -8.84 -2.89
C ALA A 84 -4.48 -8.97 -2.97
N TYR A 85 -5.15 -8.10 -2.20
CA TYR A 85 -6.59 -8.01 -2.14
C TYR A 85 -6.99 -6.53 -2.21
N PHE A 86 -7.99 -6.23 -3.02
CA PHE A 86 -8.61 -4.93 -3.11
C PHE A 86 -10.12 -5.08 -3.04
N VAL A 87 -10.76 -4.18 -2.30
CA VAL A 87 -12.22 -4.04 -2.30
C VAL A 87 -12.62 -2.57 -2.10
N ASP A 88 -13.55 -2.10 -2.93
CA ASP A 88 -14.28 -0.83 -2.76
C ASP A 88 -15.73 -1.15 -2.38
N LYS A 89 -16.19 -0.61 -1.25
CA LYS A 89 -17.57 -0.70 -0.80
C LYS A 89 -18.19 0.68 -0.72
N ARG A 90 -19.40 0.82 -1.26
CA ARG A 90 -20.18 2.05 -1.15
C ARG A 90 -21.51 1.76 -0.50
N ASN A 91 -21.80 2.43 0.61
CA ASN A 91 -23.01 2.21 1.42
C ASN A 91 -23.23 0.72 1.78
N GLY A 92 -22.15 0.01 2.08
CA GLY A 92 -22.18 -1.42 2.45
C GLY A 92 -22.17 -2.40 1.27
N GLU A 93 -22.41 -1.95 0.04
CA GLU A 93 -22.38 -2.79 -1.16
C GLU A 93 -20.97 -2.84 -1.77
N THR A 94 -20.50 -4.02 -2.15
CA THR A 94 -19.25 -4.19 -2.90
C THR A 94 -19.43 -3.68 -4.32
N ILE A 95 -18.63 -2.69 -4.71
CA ILE A 95 -18.64 -2.10 -6.05
C ILE A 95 -17.56 -2.70 -6.93
N GLU A 96 -16.40 -3.00 -6.36
CA GLU A 96 -15.26 -3.60 -7.05
C GLU A 96 -14.56 -4.55 -6.09
N GLU A 97 -14.16 -5.72 -6.58
CA GLU A 97 -13.32 -6.66 -5.83
C GLU A 97 -12.24 -7.26 -6.73
N ALA A 98 -10.99 -7.22 -6.27
CA ALA A 98 -9.88 -7.81 -6.99
C ALA A 98 -8.96 -8.61 -6.06
N LYS A 99 -8.57 -9.80 -6.51
CA LYS A 99 -7.70 -10.74 -5.80
C LYS A 99 -6.63 -11.23 -6.74
N ILE A 100 -5.38 -11.19 -6.31
CA ILE A 100 -4.27 -11.82 -7.01
C ILE A 100 -3.44 -12.63 -6.03
N GLU A 101 -3.05 -13.84 -6.43
CA GLU A 101 -2.25 -14.74 -5.61
C GLU A 101 -1.26 -15.52 -6.47
N GLN A 102 -0.03 -15.62 -5.98
CA GLN A 102 0.99 -16.46 -6.59
C GLN A 102 0.76 -17.91 -6.19
N LEU A 103 0.65 -18.80 -7.18
CA LEU A 103 0.52 -20.21 -6.88
C LEU A 103 1.84 -20.79 -6.37
N LEU A 104 1.76 -21.65 -5.34
CA LEU A 104 2.92 -22.28 -4.73
C LEU A 104 3.78 -23.02 -5.76
N GLY A 105 5.08 -22.73 -5.76
CA GLY A 105 6.05 -23.34 -6.69
C GLY A 105 5.92 -22.87 -8.13
N LYS A 106 5.09 -21.87 -8.44
CA LYS A 106 4.88 -21.34 -9.78
C LYS A 106 5.36 -19.89 -9.91
N LYS A 107 5.72 -19.50 -11.13
CA LYS A 107 6.10 -18.12 -11.47
C LYS A 107 4.91 -17.22 -11.83
N TYR A 108 3.73 -17.80 -12.00
CA TYR A 108 2.51 -17.11 -12.40
C TYR A 108 1.54 -16.93 -11.23
N TYR A 109 0.64 -15.96 -11.40
CA TYR A 109 -0.38 -15.56 -10.45
C TYR A 109 -1.75 -15.86 -11.03
N ARG A 110 -2.65 -16.33 -10.17
CA ARG A 110 -4.08 -16.37 -10.44
C ARG A 110 -4.66 -15.01 -10.07
N THR A 111 -5.36 -14.37 -11.01
CA THR A 111 -6.05 -13.10 -10.79
C THR A 111 -7.55 -13.31 -10.92
N ILE A 112 -8.31 -12.69 -10.03
CA ILE A 112 -9.76 -12.59 -10.05
C ILE A 112 -10.11 -11.11 -9.95
N ILE A 113 -10.81 -10.57 -10.94
CA ILE A 113 -11.43 -9.23 -10.87
C ILE A 113 -12.93 -9.47 -11.03
N ASP A 114 -13.69 -9.12 -10.00
CA ASP A 114 -15.09 -9.49 -9.83
C ASP A 114 -15.32 -10.99 -10.01
N THR A 115 -15.73 -11.40 -11.22
CA THR A 115 -15.99 -12.80 -11.59
C THR A 115 -15.00 -13.36 -12.63
N SER A 116 -14.19 -12.49 -13.23
CA SER A 116 -13.28 -12.85 -14.32
C SER A 116 -11.96 -13.39 -13.79
N LYS A 117 -11.57 -14.58 -14.26
CA LYS A 117 -10.31 -15.24 -13.89
C LYS A 117 -9.29 -15.12 -15.02
N ASN A 118 -8.10 -14.65 -14.68
CA ASN A 118 -6.98 -14.51 -15.61
C ASN A 118 -5.69 -15.07 -15.01
N TRP A 119 -4.61 -15.03 -15.79
CA TRP A 119 -3.26 -15.38 -15.36
C TRP A 119 -2.31 -14.20 -15.58
N TYR A 120 -1.39 -14.01 -14.64
CA TYR A 120 -0.32 -13.02 -14.75
C TYR A 120 1.03 -13.72 -14.59
N GLU A 121 1.98 -13.52 -15.50
CA GLU A 121 3.21 -14.35 -15.53
C GLU A 121 4.46 -13.63 -15.02
N LYS A 122 4.40 -12.31 -14.83
CA LYS A 122 5.57 -11.54 -14.41
C LYS A 122 5.62 -11.40 -12.89
N PRO A 123 6.80 -11.47 -12.25
CA PRO A 123 6.93 -11.12 -10.83
C PRO A 123 6.47 -9.67 -10.58
N ILE A 124 5.71 -9.46 -9.50
CA ILE A 124 5.26 -8.12 -9.10
C ILE A 124 6.11 -7.67 -7.91
N VAL A 125 6.91 -6.62 -8.12
CA VAL A 125 7.88 -6.12 -7.10
C VAL A 125 7.46 -4.79 -6.48
N LYS A 126 6.66 -4.00 -7.21
CA LYS A 126 6.15 -2.70 -6.79
C LYS A 126 4.65 -2.65 -7.07
N SER A 127 3.88 -2.19 -6.09
CA SER A 127 2.45 -2.02 -6.21
C SER A 127 1.99 -0.72 -5.57
N THR A 128 0.73 -0.34 -5.78
CA THR A 128 0.25 0.98 -5.36
C THR A 128 0.20 1.14 -3.84
N VAL A 129 -0.05 0.07 -3.06
CA VAL A 129 -0.02 0.16 -1.58
C VAL A 129 1.40 0.43 -1.05
N LYS A 130 2.44 -0.05 -1.76
CA LYS A 130 3.83 0.19 -1.37
C LYS A 130 4.21 1.67 -1.53
N LEU A 131 3.54 2.42 -2.40
CA LEU A 131 3.81 3.84 -2.63
C LEU A 131 3.55 4.71 -1.39
N TYR A 132 2.83 4.23 -0.37
CA TYR A 132 2.72 4.99 0.88
C TYR A 132 4.02 5.03 1.69
N PHE A 133 4.85 3.99 1.55
CA PHE A 133 6.04 3.78 2.37
C PHE A 133 7.34 3.95 1.60
N ASP A 134 7.30 3.72 0.29
CA ASP A 134 8.49 3.66 -0.55
C ASP A 134 8.32 4.57 -1.77
N GLN A 135 9.12 5.64 -1.85
CA GLN A 135 9.17 6.53 -3.00
C GLN A 135 9.64 5.80 -4.28
N PRO A 136 8.97 6.00 -5.42
CA PRO A 136 9.38 5.42 -6.69
C PRO A 136 10.63 6.10 -7.26
N HIS A 137 11.34 5.39 -8.13
CA HIS A 137 12.41 5.96 -8.93
C HIS A 137 11.86 6.81 -10.07
N LYS A 138 12.75 7.56 -10.73
CA LYS A 138 12.40 8.56 -11.74
C LYS A 138 11.45 8.05 -12.84
N ARG A 139 11.57 6.78 -13.22
CA ARG A 139 10.70 6.07 -14.16
C ARG A 139 10.49 4.65 -13.67
N ASP A 140 9.33 4.41 -13.07
CA ASP A 140 8.92 3.08 -12.62
C ASP A 140 7.60 2.69 -13.29
N SER A 141 7.30 1.39 -13.23
CA SER A 141 5.97 0.86 -13.44
C SER A 141 5.48 0.28 -12.11
N VAL A 142 4.27 0.64 -11.72
CA VAL A 142 3.66 0.23 -10.45
C VAL A 142 2.42 -0.61 -10.75
N PHE A 143 2.34 -1.79 -10.15
CA PHE A 143 1.17 -2.65 -10.29
C PHE A 143 -0.01 -2.10 -9.47
N SER A 144 -1.18 -2.00 -10.08
CA SER A 144 -2.43 -1.66 -9.40
C SER A 144 -3.13 -2.93 -8.93
N GLU A 145 -3.38 -3.01 -7.63
CA GLU A 145 -4.10 -4.10 -6.98
C GLU A 145 -5.60 -4.11 -7.31
N SER A 146 -6.19 -2.98 -7.73
CA SER A 146 -7.60 -2.93 -8.11
C SER A 146 -7.88 -3.49 -9.50
N VAL A 147 -7.06 -3.12 -10.49
CA VAL A 147 -7.29 -3.51 -11.90
C VAL A 147 -6.30 -4.53 -12.45
N HIS A 148 -5.32 -4.95 -11.65
CA HIS A 148 -4.23 -5.87 -12.02
C HIS A 148 -3.44 -5.47 -13.28
N GLN A 149 -3.19 -4.17 -13.43
CA GLN A 149 -2.40 -3.60 -14.53
C GLN A 149 -1.24 -2.78 -13.99
N TYR A 150 -0.22 -2.57 -14.83
CA TYR A 150 0.89 -1.69 -14.50
C TYR A 150 0.64 -0.27 -15.01
N PHE A 151 0.78 0.69 -14.11
CA PHE A 151 0.73 2.10 -14.42
C PHE A 151 2.12 2.70 -14.43
N LYS A 152 2.36 3.64 -15.34
CA LYS A 152 3.63 4.37 -15.39
C LYS A 152 3.60 5.46 -14.33
N ILE A 153 4.68 5.57 -13.57
CA ILE A 153 4.91 6.68 -12.63
C ILE A 153 6.21 7.39 -13.00
N ALA A 154 6.16 8.72 -13.05
CA ALA A 154 7.30 9.55 -13.44
C ALA A 154 7.49 10.72 -12.47
N LYS A 155 8.76 11.05 -12.19
CA LYS A 155 9.10 12.23 -11.39
C LYS A 155 8.75 13.51 -12.15
N LEU A 156 8.09 14.44 -11.46
CA LEU A 156 7.79 15.78 -11.95
C LEU A 156 8.99 16.73 -11.75
N PRO A 157 8.98 17.93 -12.37
CA PRO A 157 10.04 18.91 -12.17
C PRO A 157 10.16 19.40 -10.73
N GLU A 158 9.04 19.42 -9.98
CA GLU A 158 9.07 19.79 -8.57
C GLU A 158 9.70 18.69 -7.70
N GLU A 159 10.37 19.11 -6.63
CA GLU A 159 11.09 18.19 -5.76
C GLU A 159 10.14 17.18 -5.10
N ASN A 160 10.51 15.91 -5.11
CA ASN A 160 9.76 14.78 -4.52
C ASN A 160 8.29 14.64 -4.94
N ARG A 161 7.91 15.15 -6.13
CA ARG A 161 6.57 14.96 -6.71
C ARG A 161 6.60 14.00 -7.89
N TYR A 162 5.59 13.14 -7.98
CA TYR A 162 5.49 12.10 -8.99
C TYR A 162 4.07 12.04 -9.54
N MET A 163 3.95 11.78 -10.84
CA MET A 163 2.67 11.59 -11.51
C MET A 163 2.55 10.16 -12.00
N MET A 164 1.50 9.49 -11.55
CA MET A 164 1.04 8.21 -12.07
C MET A 164 -0.12 8.42 -13.02
N VAL A 165 -0.15 7.69 -14.13
CA VAL A 165 -1.23 7.76 -15.12
C VAL A 165 -1.80 6.36 -15.33
N ASN A 166 -3.12 6.21 -15.15
CA ASN A 166 -3.82 4.94 -15.37
C ASN A 166 -4.14 4.72 -16.86
N SER A 167 -4.81 3.61 -17.18
CA SER A 167 -5.23 3.27 -18.54
C SER A 167 -6.24 4.24 -19.16
N GLU A 168 -6.94 5.02 -18.33
CA GLU A 168 -7.97 5.99 -18.73
C GLU A 168 -7.42 7.43 -18.84
N ASN A 169 -6.10 7.60 -18.72
CA ASN A 169 -5.41 8.89 -18.65
C ASN A 169 -5.73 9.75 -17.42
N GLU A 170 -6.37 9.17 -16.40
CA GLU A 170 -6.53 9.83 -15.11
C GLU A 170 -5.18 9.92 -14.40
N LYS A 171 -4.95 11.05 -13.74
CA LYS A 171 -3.67 11.38 -13.13
C LYS A 171 -3.80 11.29 -11.61
N THR A 172 -2.83 10.62 -10.99
CA THR A 172 -2.62 10.68 -9.55
C THR A 172 -1.28 11.33 -9.27
N ILE A 173 -1.27 12.35 -8.43
CA ILE A 173 -0.06 13.02 -7.95
C ILE A 173 0.30 12.48 -6.58
N TRP A 174 1.55 12.06 -6.43
CA TRP A 174 2.12 11.60 -5.17
C TRP A 174 3.25 12.53 -4.75
N GLU A 175 3.28 12.90 -3.48
CA GLU A 175 4.30 13.76 -2.88
C GLU A 175 4.94 13.04 -1.70
N TYR A 176 6.26 13.15 -1.58
CA TYR A 176 7.05 12.40 -0.61
C TYR A 176 7.91 13.33 0.24
N ASP A 177 8.18 12.91 1.48
CA ASP A 177 9.23 13.53 2.30
C ASP A 177 10.63 13.05 1.90
N GLU A 178 11.65 13.56 2.59
CA GLU A 178 13.06 13.18 2.39
C GLU A 178 13.38 11.71 2.70
N ASN A 179 12.53 11.04 3.50
CA ASN A 179 12.67 9.63 3.84
C ASN A 179 11.96 8.72 2.83
N GLY A 180 11.31 9.29 1.81
CA GLY A 180 10.55 8.57 0.80
C GLY A 180 9.18 8.08 1.29
N THR A 181 8.67 8.64 2.38
CA THR A 181 7.29 8.38 2.86
C THR A 181 6.31 9.29 2.12
N CYS A 182 5.18 8.75 1.67
CA CYS A 182 4.15 9.55 1.02
C CYS A 182 3.50 10.49 2.03
N ILE A 183 3.60 11.80 1.79
CA ILE A 183 2.98 12.84 2.62
C ILE A 183 1.67 13.35 2.03
N GLN A 184 1.46 13.19 0.72
CA GLN A 184 0.23 13.63 0.06
C GLN A 184 -0.02 12.82 -1.22
N ARG A 185 -1.29 12.47 -1.43
CA ARG A 185 -1.80 11.88 -2.68
C ARG A 185 -3.03 12.66 -3.14
N ASN A 186 -2.98 13.18 -4.36
CA ASN A 186 -4.11 13.83 -5.02
C ASN A 186 -4.53 13.02 -6.24
N PHE A 187 -5.82 12.70 -6.35
CA PHE A 187 -6.36 11.93 -7.47
C PHE A 187 -7.81 12.29 -7.73
N ASN A 188 -8.27 11.97 -8.93
CA ASN A 188 -9.63 12.22 -9.35
C ASN A 188 -10.34 10.88 -9.56
N ILE A 189 -11.61 10.83 -9.17
CA ILE A 189 -12.51 9.77 -9.59
C ILE A 189 -13.69 10.46 -10.26
N GLY A 190 -13.78 10.33 -11.59
CA GLY A 190 -14.70 11.14 -12.39
C GLY A 190 -14.44 12.64 -12.20
N ALA A 191 -15.46 13.38 -11.77
CA ALA A 191 -15.39 14.84 -11.58
C ALA A 191 -15.02 15.28 -10.15
N VAL A 192 -14.66 14.34 -9.26
CA VAL A 192 -14.43 14.62 -7.85
C VAL A 192 -12.94 14.56 -7.54
N ASN A 193 -12.40 15.62 -6.95
CA ASN A 193 -10.99 15.67 -6.53
C ASN A 193 -10.84 15.21 -5.08
N TYR A 194 -10.00 14.21 -4.87
CA TYR A 194 -9.65 13.68 -3.57
C TYR A 194 -8.23 14.11 -3.19
N GLN A 195 -8.06 14.50 -1.94
CA GLN A 195 -6.75 14.71 -1.33
C GLN A 195 -6.62 13.85 -0.08
N VAL A 196 -5.55 13.07 -0.03
CA VAL A 196 -5.16 12.23 1.11
C VAL A 196 -3.83 12.77 1.63
N LYS A 197 -3.82 13.32 2.84
CA LYS A 197 -2.67 14.06 3.39
C LYS A 197 -2.23 13.46 4.72
N LEU A 198 -0.94 13.20 4.86
CA LEU A 198 -0.39 12.60 6.07
C LEU A 198 -0.63 13.53 7.25
N ARG A 199 -1.23 12.99 8.31
CA ARG A 199 -1.46 13.72 9.55
C ARG A 199 -0.12 13.93 10.25
N LYS A 200 0.21 15.19 10.54
CA LYS A 200 1.38 15.50 11.37
C LYS A 200 1.11 14.98 12.78
N ARG A 201 2.09 14.28 13.38
CA ARG A 201 2.04 13.97 14.82
C ARG A 201 2.27 15.29 15.56
N GLU A 202 1.31 15.66 16.41
CA GLU A 202 1.45 16.76 17.38
C GLU A 202 2.42 16.38 18.50
#